data_AF-A0A962ILC6-F1
#
_entry.id   AF-A0A962ILC6-F1
#
_cell.length_a   1.000
_cell.length_b   1.000
_cell.length_c   1.000
_cell.angle_alpha   90.00
_cell.angle_beta   90.00
_cell.angle_gamma   90.00
#
_symmetry.space_group_name_H-M   'P 1'
#
loop_
_entity.id
_entity.type
_entity.pdbx_description
1 polymer ?
#
loop_
_entity_poly.entity_id
_entity_poly.type
_entity_poly.pdbx_seq_one_letter_code
_entity_poly.pdbx_strand_id
1 'polypeptide(L)' 'FQGEAADGERIDALLAERQQAKATRDFARADAIRAQLAAEGIQIEDTPQGPRWRRDGRVEA' A
#
# COMPACT_ATOMS: atom_id res chain seq x y z
N PHE A 1 -11.23 -10.85 6.70
CA PHE A 1 -11.24 -9.98 5.49
C PHE A 1 -9.82 -9.67 5.08
N GLN A 2 -9.11 -10.65 4.52
CA GLN A 2 -7.98 -10.37 3.63
C GLN A 2 -8.60 -10.26 2.25
N GLY A 3 -8.46 -9.10 1.60
CA GLY A 3 -8.78 -8.97 0.18
C GLY A 3 -8.05 -10.05 -0.60
N GLU A 4 -8.62 -10.43 -1.75
CA GLU A 4 -8.16 -11.53 -2.59
C GLU A 4 -6.63 -11.58 -2.68
N ALA A 5 -6.04 -12.76 -2.51
CA ALA A 5 -4.59 -12.93 -2.35
C ALA A 5 -3.77 -12.26 -3.47
N ALA A 6 -4.36 -12.08 -4.67
CA ALA A 6 -3.77 -11.36 -5.79
C ALA A 6 -3.57 -9.85 -5.54
N ASP A 7 -4.51 -9.19 -4.86
CA ASP A 7 -4.37 -7.77 -4.50
C ASP A 7 -3.25 -7.61 -3.46
N GLY A 8 -3.12 -8.59 -2.56
CA GLY A 8 -2.14 -8.52 -1.49
C GLY A 8 -0.70 -8.55 -1.96
N GLU A 9 -0.37 -9.37 -2.94
CA GLU A 9 0.98 -9.41 -3.51
C GLU A 9 1.33 -8.11 -4.24
N ARG A 10 0.37 -7.52 -4.97
CA ARG A 10 0.54 -6.22 -5.63
C ARG A 10 0.78 -5.10 -4.61
N ILE A 11 0.02 -5.07 -3.52
CA ILE A 11 0.15 -4.03 -2.49
C ILE A 11 1.46 -4.19 -1.70
N ASP A 12 1.87 -5.43 -1.42
CA ASP A 12 3.16 -5.72 -0.78
C ASP A 12 4.33 -5.26 -1.66
N ALA A 13 4.26 -5.51 -2.97
CA ALA A 13 5.24 -5.00 -3.93
C ALA A 13 5.32 -3.46 -3.95
N LEU A 14 4.17 -2.78 -3.92
CA LEU A 14 4.10 -1.31 -3.85
C LEU A 14 4.67 -0.79 -2.52
N LEU A 15 4.39 -1.46 -1.41
CA LEU A 15 4.95 -1.14 -0.10
C LEU A 15 6.48 -1.31 -0.08
N ALA A 16 6.99 -2.39 -0.67
CA ALA A 16 8.42 -2.61 -0.83
C ALA A 16 9.06 -1.53 -1.72
N GLU A 17 8.39 -1.13 -2.82
CA GLU A 17 8.85 -0.04 -3.68
C GLU A 17 8.87 1.29 -2.93
N ARG A 18 7.85 1.59 -2.11
CA ARG A 18 7.83 2.77 -1.23
C ARG A 18 9.01 2.77 -0.25
N GLN A 19 9.36 1.62 0.33
CA GLN A 19 10.50 1.50 1.23
C GLN A 19 11.83 1.71 0.50
N GLN A 20 11.99 1.16 -0.71
CA GLN A 20 13.15 1.45 -1.56
C GLN A 20 13.22 2.92 -1.97
N ALA A 21 12.10 3.53 -2.32
CA ALA A 21 12.01 4.94 -2.64
C ALA A 21 12.47 5.81 -1.46
N LYS A 22 12.03 5.51 -0.23
CA LYS A 22 12.58 6.17 0.97
C LYS A 22 14.06 5.94 1.16
N ALA A 23 14.56 4.72 0.95
CA ALA A 23 15.99 4.39 1.07
C ALA A 23 16.85 5.14 0.05
N THR A 24 16.33 5.34 -1.17
CA THR A 24 16.95 6.11 -2.24
C THR A 24 16.67 7.62 -2.14
N ARG A 25 15.95 8.07 -1.09
CA ARG A 25 15.52 9.46 -0.84
C ARG A 25 14.59 10.01 -1.93
N ASP A 26 13.95 9.13 -2.68
CA ASP A 26 12.88 9.44 -3.62
C ASP A 26 11.53 9.55 -2.88
N PHE A 27 11.36 10.67 -2.18
CA PHE A 27 10.12 10.95 -1.46
C PHE A 27 8.92 11.13 -2.39
N ALA A 28 9.15 11.58 -3.63
CA ALA A 28 8.10 11.78 -4.62
C ALA A 28 7.47 10.43 -5.02
N ARG A 29 8.29 9.42 -5.31
CA ARG A 29 7.83 8.06 -5.61
C ARG A 29 7.10 7.44 -4.42
N ALA A 30 7.65 7.59 -3.21
CA ALA A 30 7.03 7.08 -1.99
C ALA A 30 5.62 7.68 -1.75
N ASP A 31 5.45 8.98 -2.02
CA ASP A 31 4.17 9.67 -1.88
C ASP A 31 3.18 9.30 -2.99
N ALA A 32 3.66 9.15 -4.23
CA ALA A 32 2.84 8.70 -5.36
C ALA A 32 2.21 7.32 -5.10
N ILE A 33 2.99 6.37 -4.57
CA ILE A 33 2.50 5.03 -4.22
C ILE A 33 1.44 5.11 -3.13
N ARG A 34 1.66 5.95 -2.11
CA ARG A 34 0.69 6.16 -1.03
C ARG A 34 -0.62 6.74 -1.56
N ALA A 35 -0.54 7.73 -2.44
CA ALA A 35 -1.71 8.36 -3.05
C ALA A 35 -2.48 7.37 -3.94
N GLN A 36 -1.77 6.54 -4.71
CA GLN A 36 -2.38 5.49 -5.53
C GLN A 36 -3.17 4.49 -4.68
N LEU A 37 -2.56 3.95 -3.63
CA LEU A 37 -3.22 3.00 -2.73
C LEU A 37 -4.43 3.65 -2.02
N ALA A 38 -4.29 4.89 -1.56
CA ALA A 38 -5.40 5.64 -0.98
C ALA A 38 -6.55 5.88 -1.97
N ALA A 39 -6.25 6.15 -3.24
CA ALA A 39 -7.25 6.32 -4.30
C ALA A 39 -7.99 5.00 -4.62
N GLU A 40 -7.31 3.86 -4.46
CA GLU A 40 -7.90 2.51 -4.55
C GLU A 40 -8.70 2.14 -3.28
N GLY A 41 -8.83 3.03 -2.29
CA GLY A 41 -9.53 2.75 -1.02
C GLY A 41 -8.73 1.87 -0.06
N ILE A 42 -7.41 1.78 -0.28
CA ILE A 42 -6.49 0.99 0.53
C ILE A 42 -5.82 1.91 1.55
N GLN A 43 -6.13 1.70 2.83
CA GLN A 43 -5.39 2.31 3.92
C GLN A 43 -4.14 1.50 4.24
N ILE A 44 -2.99 2.17 4.18
CA ILE A 44 -1.71 1.65 4.65
C ILE A 44 -1.48 2.04 6.10
N GLU A 45 -1.13 1.08 6.93
CA GLU A 45 -0.76 1.21 8.33
C GLU A 45 0.68 0.69 8.52
N ASP A 46 1.61 1.60 8.75
CA ASP A 46 3.02 1.28 9.00
C ASP A 46 3.14 0.83 10.47
N THR A 47 3.40 -0.45 10.72
CA THR A 47 3.58 -0.97 12.08
C THR A 47 5.00 -1.51 12.27
N PRO A 48 5.56 -1.50 13.49
CA PRO A 48 6.87 -2.09 13.76
C PRO A 48 6.94 -3.61 13.52
N GLN A 49 5.78 -4.27 13.39
CA GLN A 49 5.67 -5.69 13.05
C GLN A 49 5.66 -5.93 11.53
N GLY A 50 5.61 -4.86 10.73
CA GLY A 50 5.53 -4.89 9.26
C GLY A 50 4.46 -3.93 8.72
N PRO A 51 4.54 -3.56 7.43
CA PRO A 51 3.50 -2.75 6.81
C PRO A 51 2.21 -3.57 6.69
N ARG A 52 1.12 -3.09 7.28
CA ARG A 52 -0.22 -3.65 7.10
C ARG A 52 -1.02 -2.75 6.18
N TRP A 53 -1.93 -3.33 5.43
CA TRP A 53 -2.89 -2.57 4.66
C TRP A 53 -4.29 -3.16 4.82
N ARG A 54 -5.30 -2.30 4.72
CA ARG A 54 -6.71 -2.69 4.70
C ARG A 54 -7.40 -2.00 3.53
N ARG A 55 -8.09 -2.78 2.71
CA ARG A 55 -9.08 -2.24 1.77
C ARG A 55 -10.37 -1.96 2.54
N ASP A 56 -10.86 -0.73 2.50
CA ASP A 56 -12.24 -0.47 2.96
C ASP A 56 -13.16 -1.16 1.96
N GLY A 57 -13.68 -2.32 2.36
CA GLY A 57 -14.38 -3.26 1.48
C GLY A 57 -15.78 -2.80 1.07
N ARG A 58 -15.99 -1.51 0.79
CA ARG A 58 -17.20 -1.05 0.14
C ARG A 58 -17.03 -1.16 -1.37
N VAL A 59 -17.03 -2.40 -1.85
CA VAL A 59 -17.38 -2.70 -3.24
C VAL A 59 -18.87 -2.36 -3.39
N GLU A 60 -19.17 -1.10 -3.73
CA GLU A 60 -20.48 -0.74 -4.26
C GLU A 60 -20.52 -1.13 -5.73
N ALA A 61 -21.24 -2.22 -6.02
CA ALA A 61 -21.91 -2.49 -7.28
C ALA A 61 -23.13 -3.36 -7.02
#